data_AF-E9SEY4-F1
#
_entry.id   AF-E9SEY4-F1
#
_cell.length_a   1.000
_cell.length_b   1.000
_cell.length_c   1.000
_cell.angle_alpha   90.00
_cell.angle_beta   90.00
_cell.angle_gamma   90.00
#
_symmetry.space_group_name_H-M   'P 1'
#
loop_
_entity.id
_entity.type
_entity.pdbx_description
1 polymer ?
#
loop_
_entity_poly.entity_id
_entity_poly.type
_entity_poly.pdbx_seq_one_letter_code
_entity_poly.pdbx_strand_id
1 'polypeptide(L)' 'NDLPIVYNISWYEQKAVIVLLALLYLGVKNIHLGPTLPAFLSPNVAKVLVDSFGIAGITTVDEDMRIFGL' A
#
# COMPACT_ATOMS: atom_id res chain seq x y z
N ASN A 1 7.75 -7.35 -9.93
CA ASN A 1 7.01 -6.05 -9.82
C ASN A 1 7.63 -5.08 -10.81
N ASP A 2 7.81 -5.54 -12.06
CA ASP A 2 8.75 -4.93 -13.01
C ASP A 2 8.02 -4.26 -14.18
N LEU A 3 6.68 -4.34 -14.15
CA LEU A 3 5.83 -3.57 -15.05
C LEU A 3 5.84 -2.10 -14.60
N PRO A 4 5.66 -1.15 -15.54
CA PRO A 4 5.53 0.28 -15.24
C PRO A 4 4.15 0.59 -14.65
N ILE A 5 3.83 0.00 -13.50
CA ILE A 5 2.54 0.14 -12.81
C ILE A 5 2.82 0.61 -11.38
N VAL A 6 2.15 1.70 -11.01
CA VAL A 6 2.15 2.24 -9.65
C VAL A 6 0.80 1.93 -8.99
N TYR A 7 0.84 1.44 -7.74
CA TYR A 7 -0.34 1.17 -6.94
C TYR A 7 -0.49 2.26 -5.87
N ASN A 8 -1.29 3.28 -6.15
CA ASN A 8 -1.75 4.26 -5.17
C ASN A 8 -3.25 4.04 -4.90
N ILE A 9 -3.56 3.29 -3.84
CA ILE A 9 -4.90 2.74 -3.59
C ILE A 9 -5.56 3.46 -2.41
N SER A 10 -6.77 3.97 -2.64
CA SER A 10 -7.66 4.44 -1.57
C SER A 10 -8.49 3.28 -1.00
N TRP A 11 -8.69 3.23 0.31
CA TRP A 11 -9.58 2.27 0.95
C TRP A 11 -10.55 2.94 1.93
N TYR A 12 -11.63 2.23 2.27
CA TYR A 12 -12.58 2.69 3.28
C TYR A 12 -13.18 1.53 4.08
N GLU A 13 -13.74 0.52 3.40
CA GLU A 13 -14.46 -0.58 4.04
C GLU A 13 -13.76 -1.94 3.83
N GLN A 14 -14.39 -3.02 4.30
CA GLN A 14 -13.74 -4.32 4.45
C GLN A 14 -13.52 -5.04 3.11
N LYS A 15 -14.27 -4.72 2.06
CA LYS A 15 -14.00 -5.27 0.72
C LYS A 15 -12.67 -4.75 0.16
N ALA A 16 -12.31 -3.49 0.45
CA ALA A 16 -10.97 -3.00 0.10
C ALA A 16 -9.86 -3.78 0.83
N VAL A 17 -10.12 -4.25 2.07
CA VAL A 17 -9.17 -5.10 2.81
C VAL A 17 -8.98 -6.45 2.11
N ILE A 18 -10.06 -7.12 1.67
CA ILE A 18 -9.90 -8.42 0.98
C ILE A 18 -9.22 -8.25 -0.39
N VAL A 19 -9.45 -7.14 -1.09
CA VAL A 19 -8.72 -6.82 -2.34
C VAL A 19 -7.23 -6.62 -2.06
N LEU A 20 -6.88 -5.88 -1.00
CA LEU A 20 -5.49 -5.73 -0.58
C LEU A 20 -4.85 -7.10 -0.31
N LEU A 21 -5.48 -7.95 0.48
CA LEU A 21 -4.97 -9.28 0.79
C LEU A 21 -4.80 -10.15 -0.46
N ALA A 22 -5.70 -10.06 -1.43
CA ALA A 22 -5.57 -10.75 -2.71
C ALA A 22 -4.35 -10.26 -3.51
N LEU A 23 -4.09 -8.95 -3.57
CA LEU A 23 -2.91 -8.40 -4.21
C LEU A 23 -1.61 -8.85 -3.53
N LEU A 24 -1.59 -8.87 -2.20
CA LEU A 24 -0.44 -9.37 -1.43
C LEU A 24 -0.21 -10.86 -1.69
N TYR A 25 -1.27 -11.66 -1.75
CA TYR A 25 -1.17 -13.08 -2.11
C TYR A 25 -0.58 -13.31 -3.51
N LEU A 26 -0.93 -12.47 -4.48
CA LEU A 26 -0.39 -12.50 -5.84
C LEU A 26 1.05 -11.95 -5.94
N GLY A 27 1.65 -11.49 -4.84
CA GLY A 27 3.02 -11.01 -4.79
C GLY A 27 3.20 -9.57 -5.29
N VAL A 28 2.11 -8.79 -5.36
CA VAL A 28 2.18 -7.35 -5.63
C VAL A 28 2.88 -6.66 -4.46
N LYS A 29 3.83 -5.77 -4.78
CA LYS A 29 4.63 -5.01 -3.82
C LYS A 29 4.55 -3.51 -4.08
N ASN A 30 5.03 -2.72 -3.12
CA ASN A 30 5.15 -1.25 -3.20
C ASN A 30 3.79 -0.54 -3.34
N ILE A 31 2.76 -1.10 -2.69
CA ILE A 31 1.41 -0.51 -2.65
C ILE A 31 1.42 0.65 -1.66
N HIS A 32 1.04 1.83 -2.14
CA HIS A 32 0.75 2.99 -1.30
C HIS A 32 -0.74 2.98 -0.97
N LEU A 33 -1.07 2.91 0.32
CA LEU A 33 -2.42 2.76 0.83
C LEU A 33 -2.83 3.97 1.67
N GLY A 34 -3.95 4.60 1.31
CA GLY A 34 -4.41 5.84 1.95
C GLY A 34 -5.93 6.00 2.05
N PRO A 35 -6.40 7.06 2.73
CA PRO A 35 -5.60 8.18 3.24
C PRO A 35 -4.83 7.87 4.53
N THR A 36 -5.23 6.84 5.27
CA THR A 36 -4.53 6.37 6.47
C THR A 36 -4.34 4.86 6.42
N LEU A 37 -3.33 4.34 7.13
CA LEU A 37 -3.21 2.90 7.30
C LEU A 37 -4.34 2.37 8.20
N PRO A 38 -4.81 1.12 7.99
CA PRO A 38 -5.87 0.56 8.81
C PRO A 38 -5.49 0.46 10.29
N ALA A 39 -6.33 1.05 11.15
CA ALA A 39 -6.09 1.10 12.60
C ALA A 39 -6.08 -0.28 13.29
N PHE A 40 -6.59 -1.32 12.63
CA PHE A 40 -6.55 -2.69 13.14
C PHE A 40 -5.17 -3.35 12.97
N LEU A 41 -4.24 -2.73 12.24
CA LEU A 41 -2.87 -3.23 12.12
C LEU A 41 -2.09 -2.85 13.38
N SER A 42 -1.71 -3.85 14.17
CA SER A 42 -0.77 -3.63 15.26
C SER A 42 0.60 -3.21 14.70
N PRO A 43 1.45 -2.52 15.48
CA PRO A 43 2.79 -2.10 15.01
C PRO A 43 3.63 -3.24 14.44
N ASN A 44 3.56 -4.43 15.06
CA ASN A 44 4.31 -5.60 14.60
C ASN A 44 3.79 -6.13 13.26
N VAL A 45 2.46 -6.15 13.08
CA VAL A 45 1.85 -6.60 11.81
C VAL A 45 2.15 -5.58 10.71
N ALA A 46 2.02 -4.29 11.00
CA ALA A 46 2.38 -3.22 10.06
C ALA A 46 3.84 -3.34 9.61
N LYS A 47 4.76 -3.59 10.54
CA LYS A 47 6.18 -3.82 10.22
C LYS A 47 6.39 -4.99 9.26
N VAL A 48 5.72 -6.13 9.49
CA VAL A 48 5.81 -7.28 8.57
C VAL A 48 5.34 -6.91 7.16
N LEU A 49 4.26 -6.13 7.05
CA LEU A 49 3.72 -5.67 5.76
C LEU A 49 4.68 -4.73 5.03
N VAL A 50 5.33 -3.81 5.75
CA VAL A 50 6.37 -2.92 5.22
C VAL A 50 7.58 -3.75 4.76
N ASP A 51 8.14 -4.58 5.64
CA ASP A 51 9.38 -5.31 5.39
C ASP A 51 9.23 -6.36 4.27
N SER A 52 8.05 -7.00 4.16
CA SER A 52 7.83 -8.10 3.20
C SER A 52 7.29 -7.62 1.85
N PHE A 53 6.41 -6.63 1.86
CA PHE A 53 5.62 -6.19 0.69
C PHE A 53 5.85 -4.74 0.29
N GLY A 54 6.57 -3.95 1.09
CA GLY A 54 6.79 -2.53 0.80
C GLY A 54 5.51 -1.70 0.88
N ILE A 55 4.55 -2.08 1.74
CA ILE A 55 3.36 -1.23 1.96
C ILE A 55 3.81 0.10 2.56
N ALA A 56 3.28 1.20 2.02
CA ALA A 56 3.53 2.55 2.50
C ALA A 56 2.23 3.35 2.61
N GLY A 57 2.24 4.41 3.41
CA GLY A 57 1.19 5.44 3.39
C GLY A 57 1.39 6.42 2.24
N ILE A 58 0.53 7.43 2.16
CA ILE A 58 0.66 8.57 1.23
C ILE A 58 1.23 9.80 1.94
N THR A 59 1.75 10.76 1.17
CA THR A 59 2.28 12.02 1.70
C THR A 59 1.57 13.22 1.06
N THR A 60 2.31 14.23 0.59
CA THR A 60 1.74 15.30 -0.24
C THR A 60 1.73 14.85 -1.69
N VAL A 61 0.81 15.41 -2.48
CA VAL A 61 0.70 15.07 -3.90
C VAL A 61 2.04 15.24 -4.63
N ASP A 62 2.72 16.37 -4.44
CA ASP A 62 3.99 16.66 -5.13
C ASP A 62 5.14 15.73 -4.71
N GLU A 63 5.14 15.22 -3.48
CA GLU A 63 6.13 14.28 -2.99
C GLU A 63 5.83 12.87 -3.52
N ASP A 64 4.57 12.44 -3.46
CA ASP A 64 4.13 11.14 -3.98
C ASP A 64 4.37 11.03 -5.49
N MET A 65 4.09 12.08 -6.27
CA MET A 65 4.38 12.12 -7.72
C MET A 65 5.88 11.90 -8.00
N ARG A 66 6.76 12.55 -7.22
CA ARG A 66 8.21 12.34 -7.31
C ARG A 66 8.64 10.92 -6.94
N ILE A 67 8.07 10.37 -5.85
CA ILE A 67 8.34 8.99 -5.42
C ILE A 67 7.92 7.98 -6.51
N PHE A 68 6.81 8.24 -7.19
CA PHE A 68 6.27 7.39 -8.26
C PHE A 68 6.98 7.57 -9.61
N GLY A 69 7.86 8.56 -9.74
CA GLY A 69 8.54 8.87 -10.99
C GLY A 69 7.60 9.40 -12.08
N LEU A 70 6.56 10.13 -11.67
CA LEU A 70 5.53 10.73 -12.54
C LEU A 70 5.64 12.26 -12.60
#